data_AF-A0A974S9M9-F1
#
_entry.id   AF-A0A974S9M9-F1
#
_cell.length_a   1.000
_cell.length_b   1.000
_cell.length_c   1.000
_cell.angle_alpha   90.00
_cell.angle_beta   90.00
_cell.angle_gamma   90.00
#
_symmetry.space_group_name_H-M   'P 1'
#
loop_
_entity.id
_entity.type
_entity.pdbx_description
1 polymer ?
#
loop_
_entity_poly.entity_id
_entity_poly.type
_entity_poly.pdbx_seq_one_letter_code
_entity_poly.pdbx_strand_id
1 'polypeptide(L)'
;MLVTKDGTIFVADGHTPNKGAARIVKFDKSGKFLKQWGGHGAGPGQLEVPHTLAMDSKGRLFVGDRWNNRIQVFDQEGKLLATWDQFGRPSGMFIDRSDVLYVADSESRNPEGYGHHPGWARGIRIGSAKTGAVTAFIRDTEPNPDKAATSGAEGLG
;
A
#
# COMPACT_ATOMS: atom_id res chain seq x y z
N MET A 1 3.16 9.64 1.87
CA MET A 1 4.56 10.07 1.67
C MET A 1 5.44 9.30 2.63
N LEU A 2 6.68 9.01 2.25
CA LEU A 2 7.69 8.36 3.09
C LEU A 2 8.99 9.17 3.02
N VAL A 3 9.65 9.40 4.15
CA VAL A 3 10.97 10.05 4.20
C VAL A 3 11.96 9.08 4.85
N THR A 4 13.07 8.82 4.16
CA THR A 4 14.13 7.94 4.66
C THR A 4 15.11 8.70 5.56
N LYS A 5 15.99 7.99 6.26
CA LYS A 5 16.96 8.59 7.20
C LYS A 5 17.93 9.58 6.54
N ASP A 6 18.26 9.39 5.26
CA ASP A 6 19.14 10.31 4.52
C ASP A 6 18.40 11.55 3.97
N GLY A 7 17.08 11.61 4.18
CA GLY A 7 16.21 12.67 3.73
C GLY A 7 15.61 12.44 2.34
N THR A 8 15.87 11.32 1.66
CA THR A 8 15.18 10.97 0.41
C THR A 8 13.68 10.84 0.66
N ILE A 9 12.88 11.47 -0.20
CA ILE A 9 11.43 11.53 -0.08
C ILE A 9 10.79 10.71 -1.19
N PHE A 10 9.83 9.87 -0.84
CA PHE A 10 8.97 9.13 -1.77
C PHE A 10 7.52 9.57 -1.61
N VAL A 11 6.87 9.91 -2.71
CA VAL A 11 5.46 10.34 -2.76
C VAL A 11 4.71 9.35 -3.64
N ALA A 12 3.59 8.83 -3.11
CA ALA A 12 2.59 8.15 -3.93
C ALA A 12 1.67 9.23 -4.51
N ASP A 13 1.68 9.33 -5.84
CA ASP A 13 0.91 10.31 -6.60
C ASP A 13 -0.16 9.58 -7.40
N GLY A 14 -1.38 9.57 -6.84
CA GLY A 14 -2.58 9.05 -7.49
C GLY A 14 -3.73 8.85 -6.51
N HIS A 15 -4.89 9.43 -6.83
CA HIS A 15 -6.07 9.40 -5.95
C HIS A 15 -7.37 9.04 -6.70
N THR A 16 -7.34 8.98 -8.03
CA THR A 16 -8.53 8.69 -8.83
C THR A 16 -8.27 7.51 -9.76
N PRO A 17 -9.11 6.46 -9.74
CA PRO A 17 -8.97 5.34 -10.68
C PRO A 17 -9.03 5.81 -12.13
N ASN A 18 -8.12 5.33 -12.98
CA ASN A 18 -8.05 5.62 -14.42
C ASN A 18 -7.94 7.12 -14.76
N LYS A 19 -7.59 7.99 -13.81
CA LYS A 19 -7.45 9.43 -14.02
C LYS A 19 -6.30 10.01 -13.20
N GLY A 20 -5.66 11.04 -13.76
CA GLY A 20 -4.54 11.71 -13.10
C GLY A 20 -3.24 10.92 -13.26
N ALA A 21 -2.44 10.87 -12.20
CA ALA A 21 -1.24 10.04 -12.16
C ALA A 21 -1.52 8.79 -11.29
N ALA A 22 -0.76 7.73 -11.54
CA ALA A 22 -0.68 6.57 -10.66
C ALA A 22 0.78 6.12 -10.60
N ARG A 23 1.58 6.88 -9.86
CA ARG A 23 3.05 6.76 -9.88
C ARG A 23 3.64 6.98 -8.50
N ILE A 24 4.89 6.54 -8.34
CA ILE A 24 5.75 6.97 -7.26
C ILE A 24 6.69 8.05 -7.78
N VAL A 25 6.89 9.09 -6.98
CA VAL A 25 7.81 10.19 -7.25
C VAL A 25 8.87 10.23 -6.15
N LYS A 26 10.14 10.25 -6.56
CA LYS A 26 11.31 10.30 -5.66
C LYS A 26 11.95 11.68 -5.74
N PHE A 27 12.20 12.27 -4.58
CA PHE A 27 12.90 13.54 -4.42
C PHE A 27 14.11 13.38 -3.50
N ASP A 28 15.10 14.27 -3.65
CA ASP A 28 16.15 14.41 -2.63
C ASP A 28 15.65 15.20 -1.41
N LYS A 29 16.51 15.31 -0.40
CA LYS A 29 16.23 16.04 0.85
C LYS A 29 15.94 17.54 0.69
N SER A 30 16.23 18.12 -0.46
CA SER A 30 15.90 19.51 -0.79
C SER A 30 14.56 19.65 -1.53
N GLY A 31 13.88 18.53 -1.81
CA GLY A 31 12.65 18.51 -2.61
C GLY A 31 12.90 18.55 -4.12
N LYS A 32 14.14 18.37 -4.58
CA LYS A 32 14.44 18.29 -6.01
C LYS A 32 13.97 16.93 -6.56
N PHE A 33 13.21 16.97 -7.65
CA PHE A 33 12.78 15.77 -8.35
C PHE A 33 13.98 14.97 -8.84
N LEU A 34 13.97 13.66 -8.57
CA LEU A 34 15.01 12.73 -9.03
C LEU A 34 14.48 11.78 -10.10
N LYS A 35 13.37 11.11 -9.83
CA LYS A 35 12.78 10.09 -10.73
C LYS A 35 11.32 9.83 -10.39
N GLN A 36 10.61 9.21 -11.33
CA GLN A 36 9.30 8.59 -11.11
C GLN A 36 9.21 7.23 -11.79
N TRP A 37 8.29 6.38 -11.33
CA TRP A 37 7.91 5.12 -11.98
C TRP A 37 6.46 4.78 -11.67
N GLY A 38 5.87 3.86 -12.42
CA GLY A 38 4.45 3.56 -12.38
C GLY A 38 3.72 4.02 -13.64
N GLY A 39 2.42 4.13 -13.51
CA GLY A 39 1.46 4.41 -14.58
C GLY A 39 0.20 3.58 -14.35
N HIS A 40 -0.96 4.09 -14.78
CA HIS A 40 -2.24 3.41 -14.62
C HIS A 40 -2.20 1.97 -15.16
N GLY A 41 -2.87 1.07 -14.44
CA GLY A 41 -3.06 -0.32 -14.84
C GLY A 41 -2.83 -1.32 -13.72
N ALA A 42 -3.09 -2.58 -14.05
CA ALA A 42 -2.97 -3.72 -13.14
C ALA A 42 -1.76 -4.62 -13.45
N GLY A 43 -0.97 -4.29 -14.48
CA GLY A 43 0.24 -5.04 -14.83
C GLY A 43 1.37 -4.89 -13.81
N PRO A 44 2.45 -5.69 -13.95
CA PRO A 44 3.65 -5.54 -13.13
C PRO A 44 4.26 -4.15 -13.27
N GLY A 45 4.48 -3.46 -12.14
CA GLY A 45 5.05 -2.11 -12.11
C GLY A 45 4.07 -0.99 -12.48
N GLN A 46 2.85 -1.33 -12.93
CA GLN A 46 1.74 -0.38 -13.04
C GLN A 46 1.02 -0.27 -11.70
N LEU A 47 0.43 0.88 -11.42
CA LEU A 47 -0.24 1.18 -10.15
C LEU A 47 -1.63 1.73 -10.44
N GLU A 48 -2.54 1.59 -9.48
CA GLU A 48 -3.87 2.20 -9.52
C GLU A 48 -4.28 2.66 -8.12
N VAL A 49 -4.38 3.98 -7.94
CA VAL A 49 -4.59 4.64 -6.64
C VAL A 49 -3.54 4.18 -5.59
N PRO A 50 -2.23 4.39 -5.82
CA PRO A 50 -1.21 4.10 -4.82
C PRO A 50 -1.45 4.97 -3.58
N HIS A 51 -1.69 4.36 -2.43
CA HIS A 51 -2.25 5.08 -1.27
C HIS A 51 -1.30 5.20 -0.09
N THR A 52 -0.48 4.17 0.13
CA THR A 52 0.39 4.09 1.32
C THR A 52 1.76 3.53 0.95
N LEU A 53 2.77 3.94 1.71
CA LEU A 53 4.17 3.61 1.48
C LEU A 53 4.80 3.16 2.80
N ALA A 54 5.59 2.10 2.74
CA ALA A 54 6.46 1.68 3.85
C ALA A 54 7.81 1.22 3.30
N MET A 55 8.82 1.13 4.15
CA MET A 55 10.15 0.65 3.75
C MET A 55 10.68 -0.33 4.79
N ASP A 56 11.23 -1.43 4.31
CA ASP A 56 11.81 -2.45 5.18
C ASP A 56 13.25 -2.12 5.58
N SER A 57 13.83 -2.94 6.45
CA SER A 57 15.21 -2.79 6.92
C SER A 57 16.27 -2.88 5.82
N LYS A 58 15.91 -3.43 4.65
CA LYS A 58 16.78 -3.54 3.46
C LYS A 58 16.60 -2.39 2.49
N GLY A 59 15.74 -1.42 2.81
CA GLY A 59 15.47 -0.27 1.95
C GLY A 59 14.55 -0.55 0.77
N ARG A 60 13.86 -1.71 0.74
CA ARG A 60 12.85 -1.98 -0.29
C ARG A 60 11.61 -1.15 -0.02
N LEU A 61 11.06 -0.52 -1.06
CA LEU A 61 9.86 0.30 -0.97
C LEU A 61 8.62 -0.55 -1.20
N PHE A 62 7.72 -0.55 -0.24
CA PHE A 62 6.42 -1.21 -0.31
C PHE A 62 5.37 -0.16 -0.68
N VAL A 63 4.62 -0.44 -1.74
CA VAL A 63 3.57 0.43 -2.26
C VAL A 63 2.23 -0.27 -2.12
N GLY A 64 1.32 0.30 -1.33
CA GLY A 64 -0.07 -0.11 -1.27
C GLY A 64 -0.82 0.35 -2.51
N ASP A 65 -1.00 -0.57 -3.46
CA ASP A 65 -1.70 -0.38 -4.72
C ASP A 65 -3.19 -0.68 -4.50
N ARG A 66 -3.88 0.33 -3.97
CA ARG A 66 -5.13 0.16 -3.24
C ARG A 66 -6.32 -0.19 -4.13
N TRP A 67 -6.38 0.30 -5.36
CA TRP A 67 -7.45 -0.07 -6.27
C TRP A 67 -7.28 -1.48 -6.81
N ASN A 68 -6.03 -1.92 -6.99
CA ASN A 68 -5.70 -3.27 -7.41
C ASN A 68 -5.66 -4.29 -6.25
N ASN A 69 -6.01 -3.88 -5.02
CA ASN A 69 -6.05 -4.73 -3.82
C ASN A 69 -4.75 -5.51 -3.55
N ARG A 70 -3.60 -4.87 -3.74
CA ARG A 70 -2.29 -5.53 -3.63
C ARG A 70 -1.21 -4.62 -3.07
N ILE A 71 -0.07 -5.22 -2.74
CA ILE A 71 1.18 -4.53 -2.44
C ILE A 71 2.17 -4.83 -3.56
N GLN A 72 2.85 -3.80 -4.06
CA GLN A 72 4.02 -3.98 -4.92
C GLN A 72 5.28 -3.52 -4.19
N VAL A 73 6.33 -4.32 -4.29
CA VAL A 73 7.61 -4.09 -3.62
C VAL A 73 8.64 -3.72 -4.68
N PHE A 74 9.29 -2.57 -4.51
CA PHE A 74 10.29 -2.03 -5.42
C PHE A 74 11.64 -1.87 -4.73
N ASP A 75 12.72 -1.81 -5.50
CA ASP A 75 13.93 -1.14 -5.03
C ASP A 75 13.75 0.39 -5.06
N GLN A 76 14.75 1.14 -4.60
CA GLN A 76 14.67 2.60 -4.55
C GLN A 76 14.87 3.27 -5.91
N GLU A 77 15.16 2.49 -6.95
CA GLU A 77 15.41 2.93 -8.32
C GLU A 77 14.18 2.69 -9.22
N GLY A 78 13.14 2.05 -8.68
CA GLY A 78 11.85 1.81 -9.32
C GLY A 78 11.72 0.43 -9.98
N LYS A 79 12.66 -0.49 -9.75
CA LYS A 79 12.57 -1.86 -10.25
C LYS A 79 11.60 -2.66 -9.37
N LEU A 80 10.62 -3.30 -10.00
CA LEU A 80 9.73 -4.22 -9.29
C LEU A 80 10.51 -5.46 -8.81
N LEU A 81 10.34 -5.79 -7.54
CA LEU A 81 10.93 -6.96 -6.88
C LEU A 81 9.89 -8.04 -6.59
N ALA A 82 8.66 -7.66 -6.21
CA ALA A 82 7.58 -8.60 -5.91
C ALA A 82 6.19 -7.94 -5.96
N THR A 83 5.16 -8.76 -6.12
CA THR A 83 3.74 -8.38 -5.98
C THR A 83 3.08 -9.34 -4.99
N TRP A 84 2.35 -8.80 -4.02
CA TRP A 84 1.71 -9.53 -2.92
C TRP A 84 0.23 -9.18 -2.81
N ASP A 85 -0.63 -10.20 -2.87
CA ASP A 85 -2.10 -10.05 -2.86
C ASP A 85 -2.72 -10.52 -1.54
N GLN A 86 -1.93 -11.15 -0.67
CA GLN A 86 -2.38 -11.79 0.57
C GLN A 86 -2.66 -10.81 1.72
N PHE A 87 -2.40 -9.51 1.54
CA PHE A 87 -2.52 -8.48 2.59
C PHE A 87 -3.81 -7.66 2.51
N GLY A 88 -4.77 -8.05 1.67
CA GLY A 88 -6.04 -7.35 1.54
C GLY A 88 -5.91 -6.07 0.76
N ARG A 89 -6.77 -5.09 1.03
CA ARG A 89 -6.78 -3.80 0.34
C ARG A 89 -6.05 -2.72 1.13
N PRO A 90 -4.79 -2.35 0.79
CA PRO A 90 -3.97 -1.52 1.67
C PRO A 90 -4.48 -0.07 1.74
N SER A 91 -4.90 0.37 2.92
CA SER A 91 -5.16 1.78 3.23
C SER A 91 -4.07 2.41 4.08
N GLY A 92 -3.45 1.64 4.99
CA GLY A 92 -2.30 2.03 5.80
C GLY A 92 -1.29 0.89 5.90
N MET A 93 0.00 1.22 5.95
CA MET A 93 1.09 0.24 6.03
C MET A 93 2.18 0.73 6.98
N PHE A 94 2.60 -0.14 7.90
CA PHE A 94 3.73 0.12 8.79
C PHE A 94 4.65 -1.10 8.79
N ILE A 95 5.97 -0.86 8.72
CA ILE A 95 6.97 -1.92 8.87
C ILE A 95 7.85 -1.56 10.06
N ASP A 96 7.91 -2.44 11.05
CA ASP A 96 8.74 -2.21 12.22
C ASP A 96 10.22 -2.57 11.99
N ARG A 97 11.06 -2.31 12.99
CA ARG A 97 12.51 -2.58 12.93
C ARG A 97 12.87 -4.05 12.79
N SER A 98 11.93 -4.97 13.02
CA SER A 98 12.11 -6.41 12.89
C SER A 98 11.57 -6.95 11.56
N ASP A 99 11.11 -6.06 10.66
CA ASP A 99 10.45 -6.36 9.40
C ASP A 99 9.11 -7.10 9.58
N VAL A 100 8.38 -6.77 10.65
CA VAL A 100 6.96 -7.10 10.76
C VAL A 100 6.17 -6.03 10.03
N LEU A 101 5.38 -6.47 9.04
CA LEU A 101 4.50 -5.65 8.23
C LEU A 101 3.09 -5.68 8.81
N TYR A 102 2.51 -4.51 9.03
CA TYR A 102 1.13 -4.29 9.43
C TYR A 102 0.42 -3.60 8.27
N VAL A 103 -0.68 -4.19 7.78
CA VAL A 103 -1.46 -3.67 6.65
C VAL A 103 -2.89 -3.49 7.09
N ALA A 104 -3.34 -2.25 7.12
CA ALA A 104 -4.73 -1.91 7.31
C ALA A 104 -5.49 -2.10 6.00
N ASP A 105 -6.64 -2.76 6.12
CA ASP A 105 -7.67 -2.84 5.11
C ASP A 105 -8.93 -2.21 5.70
N SER A 106 -9.15 -0.94 5.35
CA SER A 106 -10.26 -0.15 5.88
C SER A 106 -11.53 -0.21 5.06
N GLU A 107 -11.51 -0.90 3.91
CA GLU A 107 -12.48 -0.63 2.84
C GLU A 107 -12.76 -1.79 1.89
N SER A 108 -12.24 -3.00 2.12
CA SER A 108 -12.74 -4.17 1.39
C SER A 108 -14.25 -4.33 1.59
N ARG A 109 -14.98 -4.45 0.48
CA ARG A 109 -16.44 -4.58 0.42
C ARG A 109 -16.85 -5.55 -0.69
N ASN A 110 -18.04 -6.11 -0.59
CA ASN A 110 -18.61 -6.99 -1.62
C ASN A 110 -19.22 -6.26 -2.84
N PRO A 111 -19.90 -5.11 -2.71
CA PRO A 111 -20.48 -4.42 -3.86
C PRO A 111 -19.43 -4.00 -4.89
N GLU A 112 -19.80 -4.03 -6.17
CA GLU A 112 -18.98 -3.54 -7.28
C GLU A 112 -18.68 -2.04 -7.14
N GLY A 113 -17.48 -1.64 -7.60
CA GLY A 113 -17.01 -0.26 -7.55
C GLY A 113 -15.93 -0.01 -6.49
N TYR A 114 -15.98 1.14 -5.83
CA TYR A 114 -14.92 1.55 -4.91
C TYR A 114 -14.85 0.63 -3.68
N GLY A 115 -13.69 0.02 -3.48
CA GLY A 115 -13.48 -0.93 -2.38
C GLY A 115 -13.92 -2.35 -2.71
N HIS A 116 -14.33 -2.65 -3.95
CA HIS A 116 -14.72 -4.00 -4.35
C HIS A 116 -13.57 -4.99 -4.15
N HIS A 117 -13.75 -5.90 -3.19
CA HIS A 117 -12.82 -6.97 -2.86
C HIS A 117 -13.59 -8.13 -2.19
N PRO A 118 -14.37 -8.89 -2.97
CA PRO A 118 -15.30 -9.87 -2.44
C PRO A 118 -14.56 -11.01 -1.72
N GLY A 119 -15.13 -11.45 -0.60
CA GLY A 119 -14.53 -12.51 0.23
C GLY A 119 -13.43 -12.04 1.19
N TRP A 120 -13.10 -10.75 1.22
CA TRP A 120 -12.10 -10.20 2.12
C TRP A 120 -12.70 -9.47 3.31
N ALA A 121 -12.28 -9.85 4.51
CA ALA A 121 -12.60 -9.11 5.72
C ALA A 121 -11.67 -7.90 5.90
N ARG A 122 -12.26 -6.76 6.25
CA ARG A 122 -11.57 -5.55 6.73
C ARG A 122 -10.88 -5.82 8.07
N GLY A 123 -9.82 -5.07 8.35
CA GLY A 123 -9.03 -5.21 9.58
C GLY A 123 -7.54 -4.96 9.34
N ILE A 124 -6.70 -5.52 10.20
CA ILE A 124 -5.25 -5.39 10.12
C ILE A 124 -4.64 -6.76 9.90
N ARG A 125 -3.91 -6.93 8.79
CA ARG A 125 -3.08 -8.12 8.54
C ARG A 125 -1.67 -7.84 9.02
N ILE A 126 -1.13 -8.78 9.79
CA ILE A 126 0.22 -8.72 10.33
C ILE A 126 1.00 -9.86 9.68
N GLY A 127 2.20 -9.56 9.18
CA GLY A 127 3.00 -10.53 8.46
C GLY A 127 4.46 -10.14 8.36
N SER A 128 5.24 -10.90 7.60
CA SER A 128 6.66 -10.62 7.39
C SER A 128 6.89 -9.80 6.13
N ALA A 129 7.55 -8.64 6.26
CA ALA A 129 8.04 -7.91 5.09
C ALA A 129 9.17 -8.67 4.37
N LYS A 130 9.77 -9.70 4.98
CA LYS A 130 10.84 -10.51 4.35
C LYS A 130 10.26 -11.53 3.38
N THR A 131 9.21 -12.23 3.79
CA THR A 131 8.69 -13.41 3.06
C THR A 131 7.31 -13.19 2.45
N GLY A 132 6.57 -12.17 2.90
CA GLY A 132 5.17 -11.97 2.54
C GLY A 132 4.20 -12.87 3.30
N ALA A 133 4.65 -13.71 4.23
CA ALA A 133 3.74 -14.55 5.02
C ALA A 133 2.87 -13.69 5.95
N VAL A 134 1.55 -13.89 5.92
CA VAL A 134 0.61 -13.35 6.90
C VAL A 134 0.57 -14.29 8.11
N THR A 135 0.77 -13.76 9.29
CA THR A 135 0.87 -14.53 10.54
C THR A 135 -0.25 -14.23 11.51
N ALA A 136 -0.91 -13.09 11.40
CA ALA A 136 -2.08 -12.76 12.20
C ALA A 136 -3.03 -11.83 11.46
N PHE A 137 -4.28 -11.81 11.93
CA PHE A 137 -5.33 -10.94 11.45
C PHE A 137 -6.15 -10.42 12.62
N ILE A 138 -6.22 -9.10 12.75
CA ILE A 138 -7.11 -8.41 13.68
C ILE A 138 -8.31 -7.95 12.87
N ARG A 139 -9.48 -8.56 13.12
CA ARG A 139 -10.69 -8.27 12.37
C ARG A 139 -11.23 -6.89 12.74
N ASP A 140 -11.74 -6.17 11.73
CA ASP A 140 -12.58 -5.00 11.94
C ASP A 140 -13.85 -5.36 12.74
N THR A 141 -14.22 -4.51 13.68
CA THR A 141 -15.37 -4.71 14.57
C THR A 141 -16.68 -4.17 14.00
N GLU A 142 -16.64 -3.44 12.88
CA GLU A 142 -17.85 -2.93 12.22
C GLU A 142 -18.78 -4.09 11.77
N PRO A 143 -20.01 -4.18 12.29
CA PRO A 143 -20.93 -5.26 11.97
C PRO A 143 -21.44 -5.26 10.53
N ASN A 144 -21.45 -4.11 9.85
CA ASN A 144 -21.88 -4.01 8.45
C ASN A 144 -20.84 -3.27 7.57
N PRO A 145 -19.73 -3.93 7.22
CA PRO A 145 -18.64 -3.30 6.50
C PRO A 145 -19.02 -2.82 5.10
N ASP A 146 -20.01 -3.45 4.46
CA ASP A 146 -20.49 -3.08 3.13
C ASP A 146 -21.29 -1.76 3.13
N LYS A 147 -21.80 -1.32 4.29
CA LYS A 147 -22.54 -0.06 4.44
C LYS A 147 -21.77 1.04 5.16
N ALA A 148 -20.65 0.72 5.79
CA ALA A 148 -19.82 1.67 6.53
C ALA A 148 -18.74 2.32 5.64
N ALA A 149 -18.42 3.59 5.91
CA ALA A 149 -17.45 4.36 5.13
C ALA A 149 -16.02 3.81 5.24
N THR A 150 -15.43 3.83 6.42
CA THR A 150 -14.07 3.30 6.68
C THR A 150 -14.03 2.57 8.02
N SER A 151 -13.06 1.70 8.22
CA SER A 151 -12.82 1.03 9.51
C SER A 151 -11.86 1.80 10.43
N GLY A 152 -11.83 1.44 11.72
CA GLY A 152 -10.87 1.98 12.69
C GLY A 152 -9.38 1.72 12.37
N ALA A 153 -9.08 0.86 11.39
CA ALA A 153 -7.71 0.57 10.95
C ALA A 153 -7.07 1.68 10.07
N GLU A 154 -7.78 2.74 9.68
CA GLU A 154 -7.24 3.77 8.77
C GLU A 154 -5.97 4.49 9.25
N GLY A 155 -5.76 4.58 10.56
CA GLY A 155 -4.69 5.40 11.15
C GLY A 155 -3.30 4.75 11.20
N LEU A 156 -3.05 3.62 10.55
CA LEU A 156 -1.71 3.01 10.56
C LEU A 156 -0.74 3.81 9.67
N GLY A 157 0.17 4.57 10.30
CA GLY A 157 1.20 5.38 9.64
C GLY A 157 2.28 5.90 10.58
#